data_AF-A0A949PUD9-F1
#
_entry.id   AF-A0A949PUD9-F1
#
_cell.length_a   1.000
_cell.length_b   1.000
_cell.length_c   1.000
_cell.angle_alpha   90.00
_cell.angle_beta   90.00
_cell.angle_gamma   90.00
#
_symmetry.space_group_name_H-M   'P 1'
#
loop_
_entity.id
_entity.type
_entity.pdbx_description
1 polymer ?
#
loop_
_entity_poly.entity_id
_entity_poly.type
_entity_poly.pdbx_seq_one_letter_code
_entity_poly.pdbx_strand_id
1 'polypeptide(L)'
;MKTASFPSLRVSPQLRQDTESVLRGGESLSQFIESAVRDQVALRKAQAEFLARGLAARDAARRSGQYVAAGDVLAKLQRRLETAQNAAQAKPRRARDA
;
A
#
# COMPACT_ATOMS: atom_id res chain seq x y z
N MET A 1 -15.16 -22.31 15.70
CA MET A 1 -15.05 -22.48 14.23
C MET A 1 -13.66 -23.04 13.91
N LYS A 2 -13.53 -23.98 12.96
CA LYS A 2 -12.22 -24.52 12.58
C LYS A 2 -11.48 -23.47 11.74
N THR A 3 -10.32 -23.02 12.21
CA THR A 3 -9.46 -22.07 11.49
C THR A 3 -8.59 -22.82 10.49
N ALA A 4 -8.38 -22.23 9.31
CA ALA A 4 -7.40 -22.74 8.36
C ALA A 4 -6.00 -22.41 8.87
N SER A 5 -5.06 -23.35 8.73
CA SER A 5 -3.65 -23.16 9.08
C SER A 5 -2.79 -23.12 7.83
N PHE A 6 -1.73 -22.32 7.85
CA PHE A 6 -0.64 -22.48 6.91
C PHE A 6 0.10 -23.80 7.17
N PRO A 7 0.74 -24.39 6.13
CA PRO A 7 1.62 -25.53 6.33
C PRO A 7 2.83 -25.15 7.19
N SER A 8 3.45 -26.14 7.82
CA SER A 8 4.68 -25.94 8.58
C SER A 8 5.81 -25.45 7.67
N LEU A 9 6.35 -24.28 7.97
CA LEU A 9 7.45 -23.66 7.22
C LEU A 9 8.77 -23.86 7.96
N ARG A 10 9.74 -24.52 7.32
CA ARG A 10 11.13 -24.53 7.80
C ARG A 10 11.84 -23.27 7.33
N VAL A 11 12.51 -22.59 8.24
CA VAL A 11 13.28 -21.37 7.98
C VAL A 11 14.71 -21.54 8.49
N SER A 12 15.63 -20.71 8.01
CA SER A 12 16.97 -20.65 8.57
C SER A 12 16.93 -20.13 10.02
N PRO A 13 17.88 -20.55 10.88
CA PRO A 13 17.99 -20.00 12.24
C PRO A 13 18.13 -18.48 12.24
N GLN A 14 18.90 -17.93 11.28
CA GLN A 14 19.09 -16.48 11.15
C GLN A 14 17.77 -15.75 10.88
N LEU A 15 16.97 -16.21 9.91
CA LEU A 15 15.69 -15.56 9.60
C LEU A 15 14.75 -15.57 10.81
N ARG A 16 14.75 -16.68 11.56
CA ARG A 16 13.96 -16.77 12.80
C ARG A 16 14.42 -15.73 13.82
N GLN A 17 15.73 -15.64 14.07
CA GLN A 17 16.29 -14.69 15.02
C GLN A 17 16.02 -13.24 14.62
N ASP A 18 16.20 -12.91 13.34
CA ASP A 18 15.90 -11.57 12.81
C ASP A 18 14.42 -11.23 13.03
N THR A 19 13.52 -12.18 12.80
CA THR A 19 12.08 -11.97 12.99
C THR A 19 11.72 -11.78 14.46
N GLU A 20 12.30 -12.57 15.36
CA GLU A 20 12.07 -12.44 16.80
C GLU A 20 12.62 -11.10 17.34
N SER A 21 13.71 -10.58 16.76
CA SER A 21 14.34 -9.32 17.19
C SER A 21 13.50 -8.06 16.88
N VAL A 22 12.57 -8.13 15.92
CA VAL A 22 11.74 -6.98 15.50
C VAL A 22 10.32 -7.00 16.08
N LEU A 23 9.99 -8.00 16.90
CA LEU A 23 8.67 -8.10 17.53
C LEU A 23 8.44 -6.93 18.49
N ARG A 24 7.20 -6.42 18.50
CA ARG A 24 6.77 -5.40 19.46
C ARG A 24 6.35 -6.05 20.78
N GLY A 25 6.23 -5.24 21.84
CA GLY A 25 5.80 -5.71 23.15
C GLY A 25 4.45 -6.43 23.08
N GLY A 26 4.41 -7.70 23.49
CA GLY A 26 3.21 -8.54 23.47
C GLY A 26 2.85 -9.13 22.11
N GLU A 27 3.64 -8.87 21.05
CA GLU A 27 3.45 -9.46 19.73
C GLU A 27 4.10 -10.86 19.67
N SER A 28 3.34 -11.84 19.20
CA SER A 28 3.85 -13.19 18.92
C SER A 28 4.38 -13.31 17.49
N LEU A 29 5.29 -14.26 17.29
CA LEU A 29 5.82 -14.59 15.95
C LEU A 29 4.70 -14.91 14.95
N SER A 30 3.66 -15.62 15.38
CA SER A 30 2.51 -15.95 14.53
C SER A 30 1.70 -14.72 14.12
N GLN A 31 1.49 -13.75 15.03
CA GLN A 31 0.80 -12.50 14.71
C GLN A 31 1.59 -11.64 13.72
N PHE A 32 2.91 -11.57 13.91
CA PHE A 32 3.79 -10.87 12.98
C PHE A 32 3.73 -11.49 11.58
N ILE A 33 3.86 -12.82 11.49
CA ILE A 33 3.78 -13.55 10.20
C ILE A 33 2.42 -13.38 9.55
N GLU A 34 1.31 -13.47 10.31
CA GLU A 34 -0.03 -13.26 9.77
C GLU A 34 -0.17 -11.86 9.15
N SER A 35 0.28 -10.83 9.87
CA SER A 35 0.24 -9.45 9.40
C SER A 35 1.07 -9.27 8.12
N ALA A 36 2.30 -9.78 8.10
CA ALA A 36 3.16 -9.72 6.93
C ALA A 36 2.56 -10.42 5.71
N VAL A 37 1.93 -11.60 5.89
CA VAL A 37 1.25 -12.32 4.81
C VAL A 37 0.05 -11.53 4.31
N ARG A 38 -0.76 -10.96 5.22
CA ARG A 38 -1.92 -10.13 4.85
C ARG A 38 -1.50 -8.93 4.01
N ASP A 39 -0.44 -8.24 4.42
CA ASP A 39 0.09 -7.07 3.70
C ASP A 39 0.61 -7.47 2.31
N GLN A 40 1.34 -8.57 2.20
CA GLN A 40 1.82 -9.07 0.91
C GLN A 40 0.70 -9.51 -0.02
N VAL A 41 -0.36 -10.14 0.51
CA VAL A 41 -1.55 -10.49 -0.29
C VAL A 41 -2.24 -9.22 -0.79
N ALA A 42 -2.44 -8.23 0.07
CA ALA A 42 -3.05 -6.96 -0.31
C ALA A 42 -2.24 -6.23 -1.39
N LEU A 43 -0.92 -6.15 -1.20
CA LEU A 43 0.00 -5.55 -2.17
C LEU A 43 -0.07 -6.23 -3.54
N ARG A 44 0.00 -7.57 -3.57
CA ARG A 44 -0.03 -8.33 -4.85
C ARG A 44 -1.37 -8.18 -5.56
N LYS A 45 -2.49 -8.17 -4.83
CA LYS A 45 -3.81 -7.90 -5.41
C LYS A 45 -3.88 -6.50 -6.01
N ALA A 46 -3.45 -5.48 -5.27
CA ALA A 46 -3.43 -4.10 -5.74
C ALA A 46 -2.54 -3.92 -6.98
N GLN A 47 -1.38 -4.59 -7.03
CA GLN A 47 -0.50 -4.59 -8.20
C GLN A 47 -1.15 -5.23 -9.42
N ALA A 48 -1.76 -6.41 -9.25
CA ALA A 48 -2.46 -7.10 -10.33
C ALA A 48 -3.60 -6.25 -10.91
N GLU A 49 -4.40 -5.62 -10.03
CA GLU A 49 -5.47 -4.73 -10.45
C GLU A 49 -4.95 -3.45 -11.13
N PHE A 50 -3.86 -2.87 -10.62
CA PHE A 50 -3.24 -1.69 -11.22
C PHE A 50 -2.78 -1.98 -12.65
N LEU A 51 -2.12 -3.13 -12.87
CA LEU A 51 -1.71 -3.58 -14.20
C LEU A 51 -2.91 -3.83 -15.11
N ALA A 52 -3.94 -4.52 -14.62
CA ALA A 52 -5.15 -4.78 -15.38
C ALA A 52 -5.84 -3.48 -15.82
N ARG A 53 -5.99 -2.50 -14.91
CA ARG A 53 -6.55 -1.18 -15.21
C ARG A 53 -5.67 -0.41 -16.21
N GLY A 54 -4.36 -0.45 -16.05
CA GLY A 54 -3.42 0.22 -16.95
C GLY A 54 -3.47 -0.32 -18.38
N LEU A 55 -3.50 -1.65 -18.53
CA LEU A 55 -3.63 -2.30 -19.84
C LEU A 55 -4.98 -1.98 -20.50
N ALA A 56 -6.07 -2.06 -19.75
CA ALA A 56 -7.39 -1.71 -20.25
C ALA A 56 -7.48 -0.24 -20.68
N ALA A 57 -6.91 0.69 -19.90
CA ALA A 57 -6.87 2.11 -20.24
C ALA A 57 -6.02 2.37 -21.50
N ARG A 58 -4.86 1.72 -21.64
CA ARG A 58 -4.04 1.78 -22.84
C ARG A 58 -4.82 1.34 -24.08
N ASP A 59 -5.52 0.21 -23.99
CA ASP A 59 -6.26 -0.34 -25.13
C ASP A 59 -7.51 0.52 -25.45
N ALA A 60 -8.12 1.14 -24.45
CA ALA A 60 -9.19 2.13 -24.66
C ALA A 60 -8.67 3.38 -25.38
N ALA A 61 -7.55 3.97 -24.93
CA ALA A 61 -6.95 5.15 -25.55
C ALA A 61 -6.49 4.87 -26.99
N ARG A 62 -5.94 3.68 -27.25
CA ARG A 62 -5.60 3.24 -28.62
C ARG A 62 -6.82 3.15 -29.53
N ARG A 63 -7.95 2.66 -29.03
CA ARG A 63 -9.20 2.56 -29.81
C ARG A 63 -9.87 3.91 -30.03
N SER A 64 -9.88 4.78 -29.02
CA SER A 64 -10.56 6.09 -29.11
C SER A 64 -9.71 7.17 -29.76
N GLY A 65 -8.38 7.02 -29.79
CA GLY A 65 -7.44 8.06 -30.18
C GLY A 65 -7.35 9.22 -29.17
N GLN A 66 -8.01 9.11 -28.01
CA GLN A 66 -8.03 10.17 -27.01
C GLN A 66 -6.86 10.02 -26.05
N TYR A 67 -5.97 11.01 -26.09
CA TYR A 67 -4.81 11.12 -25.21
C TYR A 67 -4.79 12.48 -24.53
N VAL A 68 -4.16 12.55 -23.36
CA VAL A 68 -3.90 13.80 -22.65
C VAL A 68 -2.40 14.05 -22.68
N ALA A 69 -1.99 15.28 -22.96
CA ALA A 69 -0.57 15.63 -22.94
C ALA A 69 -0.01 15.43 -21.52
N ALA A 70 1.20 14.89 -21.43
CA ALA A 70 1.83 14.62 -20.14
C ALA A 70 1.96 15.89 -19.27
N GLY A 71 2.24 17.04 -19.90
CA GLY A 71 2.31 18.33 -19.23
C GLY A 71 1.01 18.71 -18.52
N ASP A 72 -0.14 18.48 -19.15
CA ASP A 72 -1.46 18.78 -18.56
C ASP A 72 -1.75 17.89 -17.35
N VAL A 73 -1.36 16.62 -17.43
CA VAL A 73 -1.48 15.67 -16.31
C VAL A 73 -0.62 16.13 -15.14
N LEU A 74 0.66 16.43 -15.38
CA LEU A 74 1.59 16.87 -14.34
C LEU A 74 1.14 18.20 -13.71
N ALA A 75 0.72 19.18 -14.50
CA ALA A 75 0.21 20.45 -14.00
C ALA A 75 -1.06 20.28 -13.15
N LYS A 76 -1.95 19.34 -13.53
CA LYS A 76 -3.15 19.02 -12.73
C LYS A 76 -2.78 18.35 -11.40
N LEU A 77 -1.81 17.43 -11.41
CA LEU A 77 -1.33 16.77 -10.20
C LEU A 77 -0.64 17.75 -9.24
N GLN A 78 0.20 18.65 -9.78
CA GLN A 78 0.87 19.68 -9.01
C GLN A 78 -0.13 20.60 -8.29
N ARG A 79 -1.16 21.10 -9.00
CA ARG A 79 -2.23 21.91 -8.38
C ARG A 79 -2.98 21.19 -7.26
N ARG A 80 -3.27 19.90 -7.44
CA ARG A 80 -3.91 19.08 -6.40
C ARG A 80 -3.02 18.94 -5.17
N LEU A 81 -1.72 18.75 -5.38
CA LEU A 81 -0.74 18.65 -4.29
C LEU A 81 -0.64 19.96 -3.51
N GLU A 82 -0.50 21.10 -4.19
CA GLU A 82 -0.47 22.42 -3.57
C GLU A 82 -1.73 22.70 -2.76
N THR A 83 -2.90 22.34 -3.29
CA THR A 83 -4.18 22.49 -2.59
C THR A 83 -4.22 21.66 -1.31
N ALA A 84 -3.77 20.40 -1.37
CA ALA A 84 -3.72 19.52 -0.20
C ALA A 84 -2.73 20.03 0.86
N GLN A 85 -1.56 20.53 0.45
CA GLN A 85 -0.58 21.13 1.35
C GLN A 85 -1.12 22.38 2.03
N ASN A 86 -1.78 23.26 1.28
CA ASN A 86 -2.37 24.49 1.83
C ASN A 86 -3.49 24.16 2.83
N ALA A 87 -4.33 23.16 2.52
CA ALA A 87 -5.36 22.69 3.43
C ALA A 87 -4.78 22.05 4.72
N ALA A 88 -3.69 21.30 4.61
CA ALA A 88 -3.00 20.73 5.76
C ALA A 88 -2.35 21.81 6.65
N GLN A 89 -1.82 22.88 6.04
CA GLN A 89 -1.24 24.03 6.76
C GLN A 89 -2.30 24.95 7.39
N ALA A 90 -3.47 25.08 6.76
CA ALA A 90 -4.56 25.93 7.25
C ALA A 90 -5.35 25.32 8.42
N LYS A 91 -5.12 24.05 8.79
CA LYS A 91 -5.75 23.42 9.96
C LYS A 91 -4.94 23.78 11.22
N PRO A 92 -5.42 24.68 12.10
CA PRO A 92 -4.68 25.05 13.29
C PRO A 92 -4.56 23.85 14.23
N ARG A 93 -3.43 23.75 14.95
CA ARG A 93 -3.13 22.79 16.03
C ARG A 93 -4.04 23.03 17.26
N ARG A 94 -5.36 23.11 17.09
CA ARG A 94 -6.34 23.18 18.19
C ARG A 94 -6.84 21.77 18.51
N ALA A 95 -6.00 20.97 19.16
CA ALA A 95 -6.39 19.75 19.91
C ALA A 95 -5.17 19.05 20.57
N ARG A 96 -4.19 19.82 21.07
CA ARG A 96 -3.26 19.36 22.10
C ARG A 96 -3.34 20.45 23.15
N ASP A 97 -4.08 20.17 24.22
CA ASP A 97 -4.27 20.92 25.48
C ASP A 97 -5.76 20.84 25.87
N ALA A 98 -6.18 19.63 26.27
CA ALA A 98 -7.34 19.34 27.11
C ALA A 98 -7.14 17.96 27.74
#